data_AF-A0A5M5BWS2-F1
#
_entry.id   AF-A0A5M5BWS2-F1
#
_cell.length_a   1.000
_cell.length_b   1.000
_cell.length_c   1.000
_cell.angle_alpha   90.00
_cell.angle_beta   90.00
_cell.angle_gamma   90.00
#
_symmetry.space_group_name_H-M   'P 1'
#
loop_
_entity.id
_entity.type
_entity.pdbx_description
1 polymer ?
#
loop_
_entity_poly.entity_id
_entity_poly.type
_entity_poly.pdbx_seq_one_letter_code
_entity_poly.pdbx_strand_id
1 'polypeptide(L)' 'IRRKVDYMELYRIVDFQEHQSLLQQFCGLKTVRILSMDRNTPRLDLIGIFHRDDLVSIIRERVETNKRKKGIYEITNH' A
#
# COMPACT_ATOMS: atom_id res chain seq x y z
N ILE A 1 -29.50 -1.76 -3.45
CA ILE A 1 -28.04 -1.75 -3.71
C ILE A 1 -27.45 -0.56 -2.96
N ARG A 2 -26.56 -0.76 -1.97
CA ARG A 2 -25.95 0.33 -1.20
C ARG A 2 -24.49 0.47 -1.61
N ARG A 3 -24.10 1.65 -2.11
CA ARG A 3 -22.70 1.97 -2.40
C ARG A 3 -21.94 2.04 -1.08
N LYS A 4 -20.82 1.32 -0.99
CA LYS A 4 -19.86 1.39 0.11
C LYS A 4 -18.56 1.98 -0.41
N VAL A 5 -17.97 2.89 0.35
CA VAL A 5 -16.65 3.46 0.08
C VAL A 5 -15.83 3.26 1.35
N ASP A 6 -14.70 2.57 1.20
CA ASP A 6 -13.75 2.33 2.28
C ASP A 6 -12.51 3.20 2.06
N TYR A 7 -12.00 3.77 3.15
CA TYR A 7 -10.82 4.63 3.14
C TYR A 7 -9.71 3.99 3.99
N MET A 8 -8.46 4.10 3.53
CA MET A 8 -7.29 3.63 4.26
C MET A 8 -6.42 4.81 4.67
N GLU A 9 -6.22 4.96 5.98
CA GLU A 9 -5.34 5.97 6.54
C GLU A 9 -3.87 5.60 6.30
N LEU A 10 -3.08 6.53 5.74
CA LEU A 10 -1.69 6.28 5.37
C LEU A 10 -0.82 5.83 6.56
N TYR A 11 -1.01 6.40 7.74
CA TYR A 11 -0.23 6.04 8.91
C TYR A 11 -0.50 4.61 9.44
N ARG A 12 -1.57 3.96 8.96
CA ARG A 12 -1.89 2.55 9.26
C ARG A 12 -1.24 1.58 8.30
N ILE A 13 -0.58 2.05 7.26
CA ILE A 13 0.15 1.20 6.31
C ILE A 13 1.41 0.70 7.00
N VAL A 14 1.63 -0.61 6.90
CA VAL A 14 2.77 -1.32 7.51
C VAL A 14 3.81 -1.63 6.45
N ASP A 15 3.39 -2.21 5.34
CA ASP A 15 4.30 -2.79 4.37
C ASP A 15 3.69 -2.84 2.96
N PHE A 16 4.53 -3.12 1.98
CA PHE A 16 4.22 -3.17 0.56
C PHE A 16 4.77 -4.46 -0.06
N GLN A 17 4.03 -5.03 -1.00
CA GLN A 17 4.49 -6.16 -1.79
C GLN A 17 4.23 -5.89 -3.27
N GLU A 18 5.24 -6.10 -4.11
CA GLU A 18 5.05 -6.11 -5.56
C GLU A 18 5.08 -7.55 -6.08
N HIS A 19 4.11 -7.90 -6.90
CA HIS A 19 4.10 -9.19 -7.59
C HIS A 19 3.56 -9.03 -9.01
N GLN A 20 4.00 -9.92 -9.89
CA GLN A 20 3.59 -9.94 -11.29
C GLN A 20 3.34 -11.38 -11.72
N SER A 21 2.12 -11.68 -12.15
CA SER A 21 1.84 -12.93 -12.85
C SER A 21 2.53 -12.95 -14.22
N LEU A 22 2.67 -14.12 -14.84
CA LEU A 22 3.28 -14.24 -16.17
C LEU A 22 2.57 -13.37 -17.22
N LEU A 23 1.23 -13.31 -17.17
CA LEU A 23 0.46 -12.45 -18.06
C LEU A 23 0.74 -10.96 -17.80
N GLN A 24 0.86 -10.57 -16.53
CA GLN A 24 1.21 -9.20 -16.18
C GLN A 24 2.62 -8.83 -16.64
N GLN A 25 3.60 -9.73 -16.50
CA GLN A 25 4.95 -9.52 -17.01
C GLN A 25 4.95 -9.30 -18.53
N PHE A 26 4.21 -10.14 -19.28
CA PHE A 26 4.06 -9.97 -20.73
C PHE A 26 3.41 -8.63 -21.11
N CYS A 27 2.45 -8.15 -20.31
CA CYS A 27 1.79 -6.86 -20.52
C CYS A 27 2.54 -5.65 -19.90
N GLY A 28 3.67 -5.86 -19.23
CA GLY A 28 4.39 -4.80 -18.52
C GLY A 28 3.63 -4.21 -17.31
N LEU A 29 2.82 -5.03 -16.65
CA LEU A 29 2.00 -4.65 -15.50
C LEU A 29 2.50 -5.32 -14.21
N LYS A 30 2.08 -4.76 -13.08
CA LYS A 30 2.27 -5.32 -11.75
C LYS A 30 1.04 -5.11 -10.86
N THR A 31 1.00 -5.89 -9.79
CA THR A 31 0.10 -5.63 -8.66
C THR A 31 0.93 -5.14 -7.48
N VAL A 32 0.56 -3.97 -6.95
CA VAL A 32 1.12 -3.42 -5.71
C VAL A 32 0.14 -3.71 -4.58
N ARG A 33 0.53 -4.56 -3.64
CA ARG A 33 -0.25 -4.88 -2.44
C ARG A 33 0.21 -4.01 -1.28
N ILE A 34 -0.74 -3.35 -0.64
CA ILE A 34 -0.56 -2.53 0.55
C ILE A 34 -1.08 -3.31 1.75
N LEU A 35 -0.26 -3.46 2.79
CA LEU A 35 -0.61 -4.11 4.04
C LEU A 35 -0.88 -3.06 5.12
N SER A 36 -1.95 -3.25 5.89
CA SER A 36 -2.38 -2.31 6.92
C SER A 36 -2.65 -3.00 8.26
N MET A 37 -2.44 -2.26 9.35
CA MET A 37 -2.88 -2.67 10.70
C MET A 37 -4.40 -2.55 10.90
N ASP A 38 -5.15 -2.04 9.90
CA ASP A 38 -6.59 -1.93 9.98
C ASP A 38 -7.26 -3.31 9.99
N ARG A 39 -7.98 -3.62 11.05
CA ARG A 39 -8.70 -4.90 11.19
C ARG A 39 -9.80 -5.10 10.15
N ASN A 40 -10.39 -4.01 9.64
CA ASN A 40 -11.46 -4.07 8.65
C ASN A 40 -10.93 -4.16 7.22
N THR A 41 -9.76 -3.56 6.97
CA THR A 41 -9.12 -3.53 5.64
C THR A 41 -7.62 -3.84 5.76
N PRO A 42 -7.24 -5.09 6.07
CA PRO A 42 -5.84 -5.44 6.33
C PRO A 42 -4.97 -5.44 5.08
N ARG A 43 -5.60 -5.47 3.88
CA ARG A 43 -4.91 -5.51 2.59
C ARG A 43 -5.66 -4.72 1.52
N LEU A 44 -4.91 -4.04 0.65
CA LEU A 44 -5.41 -3.35 -0.54
C LEU A 44 -4.51 -3.69 -1.73
N ASP A 45 -5.08 -4.32 -2.75
CA ASP A 45 -4.36 -4.68 -3.98
C ASP A 45 -4.65 -3.65 -5.07
N LEU A 46 -3.59 -2.95 -5.52
CA LEU A 46 -3.61 -2.05 -6.66
C LEU A 46 -3.15 -2.83 -7.90
N ILE A 47 -4.11 -3.27 -8.72
CA ILE A 47 -3.88 -4.17 -9.85
C ILE A 47 -3.72 -3.38 -11.15
N GLY A 48 -2.79 -3.80 -12.00
CA GLY A 48 -2.64 -3.24 -13.35
C GLY A 48 -1.83 -1.94 -13.38
N ILE A 49 -0.93 -1.77 -12.41
CA ILE A 49 0.02 -0.67 -12.39
C ILE A 49 1.14 -0.96 -13.40
N PHE A 50 1.63 0.03 -14.15
CA PHE A 50 2.78 -0.22 -15.02
C PHE A 50 4.02 -0.54 -14.19
N HIS A 51 4.80 -1.53 -14.62
CA HIS A 51 5.96 -1.98 -13.84
C HIS A 51 6.99 -0.86 -13.60
N ARG A 52 7.08 0.10 -14.51
CA ARG A 52 7.98 1.27 -14.47
C ARG A 52 7.59 2.33 -13.45
N ASP A 53 6.35 2.30 -12.95
CA ASP A 53 5.87 3.29 -12.00
C ASP A 53 6.33 2.90 -10.59
N ASP A 54 7.10 3.77 -9.95
CA ASP A 54 7.58 3.56 -8.57
C ASP A 54 6.54 4.03 -7.53
N LEU A 55 5.37 3.39 -7.59
CA LEU A 55 4.25 3.71 -6.71
C LEU A 55 4.57 3.43 -5.24
N VAL A 56 5.38 2.39 -4.98
CA VAL A 56 5.76 2.00 -3.62
C VAL A 56 6.57 3.10 -2.95
N SER A 57 7.59 3.67 -3.60
CA SER A 57 8.36 4.76 -3.02
C SER A 57 7.51 6.00 -2.77
N ILE A 58 6.64 6.36 -3.72
CA ILE A 58 5.73 7.51 -3.56
C ILE A 58 4.81 7.34 -2.36
N ILE A 59 4.22 6.14 -2.19
CA ILE A 59 3.32 5.90 -1.05
C ILE A 59 4.13 5.82 0.25
N ARG A 60 5.30 5.18 0.25
CA ARG A 60 6.18 5.08 1.43
C ARG A 60 6.55 6.45 1.97
N GLU A 61 7.01 7.37 1.12
CA GLU A 61 7.36 8.74 1.52
C GLU A 61 6.16 9.46 2.17
N ARG A 62 4.95 9.28 1.60
CA ARG A 62 3.72 9.86 2.14
C ARG A 62 3.32 9.23 3.47
N VAL A 63 3.50 7.92 3.64
CA VAL A 63 3.26 7.22 4.91
C VAL A 63 4.20 7.74 5.98
N GLU A 64 5.50 7.81 5.70
CA GLU A 64 6.52 8.32 6.64
C GLU A 64 6.24 9.76 7.04
N THR A 65 5.93 10.62 6.06
CA THR A 65 5.57 12.02 6.31
C THR A 65 4.32 12.12 7.20
N ASN A 66 3.31 11.28 6.97
CA ASN A 66 2.09 11.27 7.78
C ASN A 66 2.33 10.72 9.20
N LYS A 67 3.13 9.65 9.35
CA LYS A 67 3.54 9.11 10.66
C LYS A 67 4.25 10.19 11.48
N ARG A 68 5.22 10.90 10.88
CA ARG A 68 5.93 12.03 11.50
C ARG A 68 4.98 13.15 11.92
N LYS A 69 4.08 13.60 11.03
CA LYS A 69 3.09 14.65 11.33
C LYS A 69 2.15 14.27 12.47
N LYS A 70 1.80 12.98 12.62
CA LYS A 70 0.92 12.48 13.69
C LYS A 70 1.69 12.05 14.96
N GLY A 71 3.02 12.18 15.00
CA GLY A 71 3.83 11.74 16.14
C GLY A 71 3.81 10.23 16.38
N ILE A 72 3.60 9.43 15.32
CA ILE A 72 3.53 7.97 15.41
C ILE A 72 4.93 7.42 15.19
N TYR A 73 5.50 6.83 16.24
CA TYR A 73 6.80 6.16 16.22
C TYR A 73 6.60 4.65 16.21
N GLU A 74 7.44 3.93 15.48
CA GLU A 74 7.54 2.47 15.60
C GLU A 74 8.20 2.15 16.93
N ILE A 75 7.47 1.49 17.82
CA ILE A 75 8.03 0.93 19.05
C ILE A 75 8.71 -0.37 18.63
N THR A 76 9.98 -0.29 18.27
CA THR A 76 10.80 -1.49 18.13
C THR A 76 10.98 -2.08 19.52
N ASN A 77 10.27 -3.16 19.84
CA ASN A 77 10.60 -3.97 21.01
C ASN A 77 11.97 -4.61 20.74
N HIS A 78 13.01 -4.08 21.39
CA HIS A 78 14.32 -4.72 21.49
C HIS A 78 14.33 -5.76 22.61
#